data_AF-A0A9E0IIX1-F1
#
_entry.id   AF-A0A9E0IIX1-F1
#
_cell.length_a   1.000
_cell.length_b   1.000
_cell.length_c   1.000
_cell.angle_alpha   90.00
_cell.angle_beta   90.00
_cell.angle_gamma   90.00
#
_symmetry.space_group_name_H-M   'P 1'
#
loop_
_entity.id
_entity.type
_entity.pdbx_description
1 polymer ?
#
loop_
_entity_poly.entity_id
_entity_poly.type
_entity_poly.pdbx_seq_one_letter_code
_entity_poly.pdbx_strand_id
1 'polypeptide(L)'
;MGFLRRLLSGDLRSAVAAEAAGNVDLAAERYGLAGDREGAVRMHLARAARAVDRGAEIAALRDAVHWAGDEPSLRRQAAGALGRALLAKATAEGIAVERDRERVREAAALLAAAGDHRAAGDALEKIGDLTAAAAAFSAGGLVERLEQALARDEAVSDRVRAEREAFAEYETHLRVGRRDDARADLQRALAAAASPGDYRRLLDQLEAALLTGGRLELRRRAKAAVIACAVPRLVLGRDALADLPLRTTGISRSHAVIEVGPAAGPGPRFTLRDDGSRNGTTLAGLPLAGAVPLVGAGTFGLGEDCRVDFVADGEPTILRLTVTGGLDRGTVLVAGGDGELLSLDAAGLACDVVFASGRPYLGRGQAGAAEFGGEPLGAGRVQLIRGDRLVIDGEPLEVAP
;
A
#
# COMPACT_ATOMS: atom_id res chain seq x y z
N MET A 1 55.42 -35.73 -18.41
CA MET A 1 55.09 -37.01 -19.09
C MET A 1 56.16 -37.32 -20.12
N GLY A 2 56.88 -38.44 -19.96
CA GLY A 2 58.16 -38.71 -20.62
C GLY A 2 58.12 -38.97 -22.13
N PHE A 3 59.15 -38.47 -22.82
CA PHE A 3 59.39 -38.53 -24.28
C PHE A 3 59.25 -39.95 -24.88
N LEU A 4 59.60 -40.99 -24.12
CA LEU A 4 59.51 -42.40 -24.56
C LEU A 4 58.07 -42.92 -24.72
N ARG A 5 57.11 -42.42 -23.93
CA ARG A 5 55.69 -42.81 -24.08
C ARG A 5 55.05 -42.18 -25.32
N ARG A 6 55.55 -41.01 -25.76
CA ARG A 6 55.08 -40.33 -26.98
C ARG A 6 55.54 -41.02 -28.27
N LEU A 7 56.69 -41.70 -28.25
CA LEU A 7 57.25 -42.40 -29.42
C LEU A 7 56.67 -43.81 -29.64
N LEU A 8 56.17 -44.48 -28.60
CA LEU A 8 55.75 -45.89 -28.66
C LEU A 8 54.22 -46.10 -28.61
N SER A 9 53.43 -45.07 -28.32
CA SER A 9 51.96 -45.17 -28.33
C SER A 9 51.41 -45.09 -29.76
N GLY A 10 50.79 -46.17 -30.24
CA GLY A 10 50.09 -46.19 -31.54
C GLY A 10 48.92 -45.21 -31.57
N ASP A 11 48.18 -45.10 -30.47
CA ASP A 11 47.02 -44.20 -30.35
C ASP A 11 47.42 -42.73 -30.36
N LEU A 12 48.55 -42.36 -29.74
CA LEU A 12 49.02 -40.97 -29.77
C LEU A 12 49.44 -40.54 -31.18
N ARG A 13 50.13 -41.42 -31.94
CA ARG A 13 50.46 -41.14 -33.34
C ARG A 13 49.20 -41.02 -34.21
N SER A 14 48.22 -41.89 -33.98
CA SER A 14 46.92 -41.79 -34.64
C SER A 14 46.18 -40.50 -34.28
N ALA A 15 46.28 -40.03 -33.03
CA ALA A 15 45.65 -38.78 -32.59
C ALA A 15 46.26 -37.56 -33.29
N VAL A 16 47.60 -37.48 -33.34
CA VAL A 16 48.31 -36.38 -34.03
C VAL A 16 48.01 -36.38 -35.53
N ALA A 17 47.94 -37.57 -36.17
CA ALA A 17 47.58 -37.68 -37.59
C ALA A 17 46.14 -37.21 -37.85
N ALA A 18 45.18 -37.57 -36.97
CA ALA A 18 43.80 -37.10 -37.06
C ALA A 18 43.67 -35.58 -36.84
N GLU A 19 44.42 -35.02 -35.88
CA GLU A 19 44.48 -33.57 -35.63
C GLU A 19 45.04 -32.83 -36.85
N ALA A 20 46.13 -33.34 -37.45
CA ALA A 20 46.72 -32.77 -38.67
C ALA A 20 45.78 -32.85 -39.89
N ALA A 21 44.94 -33.88 -39.96
CA ALA A 21 43.89 -34.00 -40.99
C ALA A 21 42.66 -33.12 -40.70
N GLY A 22 42.63 -32.39 -39.58
CA GLY A 22 41.53 -31.52 -39.18
C GLY A 22 40.31 -32.27 -38.60
N ASN A 23 40.39 -33.59 -38.43
CA ASN A 23 39.32 -34.43 -37.90
C ASN A 23 39.34 -34.41 -36.37
N VAL A 24 38.70 -33.38 -35.81
CA VAL A 24 38.65 -33.11 -34.36
C VAL A 24 37.95 -34.21 -33.56
N ASP A 25 36.92 -34.87 -34.11
CA ASP A 25 36.20 -35.94 -33.42
C ASP A 25 37.08 -37.17 -33.23
N LEU A 26 37.72 -37.62 -34.32
CA LEU A 26 38.64 -38.75 -34.30
C LEU A 26 39.88 -38.45 -33.45
N ALA A 27 40.39 -37.22 -33.51
CA ALA A 27 41.52 -36.80 -32.68
C ALA A 27 41.17 -36.85 -31.18
N ALA A 28 40.00 -36.36 -30.77
CA ALA A 28 39.55 -36.37 -29.37
C ALA A 28 39.46 -37.79 -28.80
N GLU A 29 38.88 -38.72 -29.55
CA GLU A 29 38.77 -40.14 -29.16
C GLU A 29 40.16 -40.77 -28.99
N ARG A 30 41.06 -40.54 -29.96
CA ARG A 30 42.41 -41.13 -29.95
C ARG A 30 43.30 -40.55 -28.85
N TYR A 31 43.20 -39.25 -28.55
CA TYR A 31 43.86 -38.65 -27.38
C TYR A 31 43.32 -39.23 -26.07
N GLY A 32 42.01 -39.45 -25.98
CA GLY A 32 41.38 -40.10 -24.83
C GLY A 32 41.89 -41.53 -24.59
N LEU A 33 41.93 -42.36 -25.63
CA LEU A 33 42.47 -43.73 -25.59
C LEU A 33 43.97 -43.75 -25.23
N ALA A 34 44.73 -42.77 -25.70
CA ALA A 34 46.15 -42.61 -25.35
C ALA A 34 46.39 -42.13 -23.91
N GLY A 35 45.33 -41.78 -23.17
CA GLY A 35 45.41 -41.21 -21.82
C GLY A 35 45.94 -39.78 -21.78
N ASP A 36 45.97 -39.09 -22.92
CA ASP A 36 46.39 -37.69 -23.04
C ASP A 36 45.19 -36.76 -22.82
N ARG A 37 44.93 -36.45 -21.56
CA ARG A 37 43.80 -35.60 -21.14
C ARG A 37 43.88 -34.19 -21.74
N GLU A 38 45.07 -33.62 -21.85
CA GLU A 38 45.28 -32.28 -22.41
C GLU A 38 44.91 -32.26 -23.90
N GLY A 39 45.39 -33.26 -24.66
CA GLY A 39 45.01 -33.44 -26.06
C GLY A 39 43.51 -33.65 -26.24
N ALA A 40 42.87 -34.49 -25.42
CA ALA A 40 41.44 -34.76 -25.49
C ALA A 40 40.61 -33.50 -25.20
N VAL A 41 40.93 -32.75 -24.14
CA VAL A 41 40.24 -31.49 -23.81
C VAL A 41 40.42 -30.47 -24.92
N ARG A 42 41.64 -30.30 -25.45
CA ARG A 42 41.92 -29.38 -26.57
C ARG A 42 41.04 -29.68 -27.78
N MET A 43 40.92 -30.96 -28.15
CA MET A 43 40.11 -31.36 -29.30
C MET A 43 38.60 -31.18 -29.06
N HIS A 44 38.09 -31.46 -27.85
CA HIS A 44 36.68 -31.19 -27.52
C HIS A 44 36.36 -29.69 -27.49
N LEU A 45 37.28 -28.84 -27.04
CA LEU A 45 37.14 -27.38 -27.13
C LEU A 45 37.14 -26.90 -28.59
N ALA A 46 38.00 -27.48 -29.44
CA ALA A 46 38.03 -27.17 -30.87
C ALA A 46 36.76 -27.65 -31.59
N ARG A 47 36.21 -28.80 -31.19
CA ARG A 47 34.92 -29.32 -31.65
C ARG A 47 33.79 -28.37 -31.27
N ALA A 48 33.74 -27.90 -30.03
CA ALA A 48 32.76 -26.92 -29.58
C ALA A 48 32.82 -25.63 -30.40
N ALA A 49 34.03 -25.12 -30.70
CA ALA A 49 34.20 -23.92 -31.52
C ALA A 49 33.73 -24.06 -32.97
N ARG A 50 33.60 -25.31 -33.48
CA ARG A 50 33.13 -25.64 -34.84
C ARG A 50 31.68 -26.14 -34.86
N ALA A 51 31.00 -26.15 -33.71
CA ALA A 51 29.65 -26.69 -33.62
C ALA A 51 28.66 -25.89 -34.47
N VAL A 52 27.72 -26.59 -35.10
CA VAL A 52 26.71 -26.01 -36.00
C VAL A 52 25.58 -25.33 -35.21
N ASP A 53 25.31 -25.82 -34.01
CA ASP A 53 24.29 -25.29 -33.11
C ASP A 53 24.74 -25.29 -31.64
N ARG A 54 23.98 -24.58 -30.81
CA ARG A 54 24.28 -24.40 -29.38
C ARG A 54 24.19 -25.70 -28.57
N GLY A 55 23.36 -26.65 -28.99
CA GLY A 55 23.24 -27.96 -28.35
C GLY A 55 24.48 -28.81 -28.57
N ALA A 56 24.96 -28.87 -29.82
CA ALA A 56 26.20 -29.55 -30.19
C ALA A 56 27.43 -28.93 -29.50
N GLU A 57 27.47 -27.59 -29.38
CA GLU A 57 28.50 -26.88 -28.63
C GLU A 57 28.52 -27.32 -27.16
N ILE A 58 27.37 -27.27 -26.48
CA ILE A 58 27.25 -27.64 -25.05
C ILE A 58 27.61 -29.12 -24.83
N ALA A 59 27.23 -30.01 -25.75
CA ALA A 59 27.58 -31.43 -25.66
C ALA A 59 29.11 -31.63 -25.71
N ALA A 60 29.79 -31.01 -26.68
CA ALA A 60 31.24 -31.06 -26.78
C ALA A 60 31.95 -30.45 -25.56
N LEU A 61 31.39 -29.38 -24.98
CA LEU A 61 31.93 -28.75 -23.76
C LEU A 61 31.73 -29.62 -22.52
N ARG A 62 30.64 -30.39 -22.43
CA ARG A 62 30.46 -31.40 -21.35
C ARG A 62 31.48 -32.52 -21.48
N ASP A 63 31.75 -32.99 -22.70
CA ASP A 63 32.81 -33.97 -22.96
C ASP A 63 34.18 -33.41 -22.54
N ALA A 64 34.48 -32.15 -22.84
CA ALA A 64 35.71 -31.49 -22.41
C ALA A 64 35.84 -31.47 -20.88
N VAL A 65 34.77 -31.15 -20.14
CA VAL A 65 34.78 -31.16 -18.66
C VAL A 65 34.97 -32.58 -18.11
N HIS A 66 34.35 -33.58 -18.74
CA HIS A 66 34.54 -34.99 -18.37
C HIS A 66 35.99 -35.43 -18.55
N TRP A 67 36.61 -35.13 -19.70
CA TRP A 67 37.99 -35.52 -20.02
C TRP A 67 39.05 -34.77 -19.23
N ALA A 68 38.76 -33.56 -18.78
CA ALA A 68 39.66 -32.82 -17.89
C ALA A 68 39.97 -33.60 -16.61
N GLY A 69 39.03 -34.42 -16.12
CA GLY A 69 39.18 -35.15 -14.85
C GLY A 69 39.58 -34.20 -13.72
N ASP A 70 40.43 -34.64 -12.81
CA ASP A 70 40.83 -33.86 -11.64
C ASP A 70 41.99 -32.87 -11.88
N GLU A 71 42.40 -32.67 -13.14
CA GLU A 71 43.45 -31.71 -13.48
C GLU A 71 42.91 -30.27 -13.35
N PRO A 72 43.36 -29.47 -12.36
CA PRO A 72 42.71 -28.20 -12.03
C PRO A 72 42.81 -27.14 -13.13
N SER A 73 43.86 -27.18 -13.94
CA SER A 73 44.08 -26.25 -15.07
C SER A 73 43.08 -26.52 -16.20
N LEU A 74 43.00 -27.77 -16.66
CA LEU A 74 42.09 -28.21 -17.72
C LEU A 74 40.62 -28.10 -17.32
N ARG A 75 40.29 -28.47 -16.07
CA ARG A 75 38.92 -28.39 -15.57
C ARG A 75 38.43 -26.95 -15.52
N ARG A 76 39.27 -25.99 -15.11
CA ARG A 76 38.93 -24.55 -15.16
C ARG A 76 38.65 -24.07 -16.58
N GLN A 77 39.50 -24.43 -17.55
CA GLN A 77 39.31 -24.03 -18.94
C GLN A 77 38.01 -24.57 -19.53
N ALA A 78 37.75 -25.88 -19.37
CA ALA A 78 36.56 -26.52 -19.89
C ALA A 78 35.28 -26.04 -19.19
N ALA A 79 35.29 -25.92 -17.86
CA ALA A 79 34.15 -25.44 -17.08
C ALA A 79 33.78 -24.00 -17.44
N GLY A 80 34.77 -23.12 -17.63
CA GLY A 80 34.51 -21.73 -18.00
C GLY A 80 33.88 -21.60 -19.39
N ALA A 81 34.33 -22.42 -20.36
CA ALA A 81 33.72 -22.47 -21.68
C ALA A 81 32.28 -23.00 -21.62
N LEU A 82 32.04 -24.09 -20.88
CA LEU A 82 30.70 -24.65 -20.67
C LEU A 82 29.76 -23.65 -19.99
N GLY A 83 30.21 -23.00 -18.92
CA GLY A 83 29.44 -21.98 -18.19
C GLY A 83 29.01 -20.83 -19.09
N ARG A 84 29.91 -20.29 -19.92
CA ARG A 84 29.58 -19.23 -20.89
C ARG A 84 28.54 -19.70 -21.92
N ALA A 85 28.68 -20.90 -22.46
CA ALA A 85 27.74 -21.45 -23.44
C ALA A 85 26.33 -21.67 -22.84
N LEU A 86 26.26 -22.19 -21.59
CA LEU A 86 25.01 -22.36 -20.87
C LEU A 86 24.34 -21.03 -20.55
N LEU A 87 25.10 -20.05 -20.08
CA LEU A 87 24.59 -18.70 -19.78
C LEU A 87 24.06 -18.00 -21.04
N ALA A 88 24.79 -18.13 -22.16
CA ALA A 88 24.38 -17.58 -23.45
C ALA A 88 23.07 -18.23 -23.93
N LYS A 89 22.95 -19.56 -23.80
CA LYS A 89 21.72 -20.29 -24.13
C LYS A 89 20.54 -19.85 -23.26
N ALA A 90 20.71 -19.82 -21.93
CA ALA A 90 19.66 -19.38 -21.01
C ALA A 90 19.22 -17.94 -21.27
N THR A 91 20.17 -17.05 -21.60
CA THR A 91 19.85 -15.67 -21.98
C THR A 91 19.07 -15.59 -23.29
N ALA A 92 19.42 -16.40 -24.30
CA ALA A 92 18.75 -16.39 -25.59
C ALA A 92 17.32 -16.96 -25.54
N GLU A 93 17.08 -17.96 -24.69
CA GLU A 93 15.74 -18.55 -24.46
C GLU A 93 14.83 -17.64 -23.61
N GLY A 94 15.42 -16.69 -22.88
CA GLY A 94 14.73 -15.86 -21.90
C GLY A 94 14.69 -16.51 -20.52
N ILE A 95 14.67 -15.68 -19.47
CA ILE A 95 14.64 -16.13 -18.08
C ILE A 95 13.32 -15.65 -17.49
N ALA A 96 12.31 -16.52 -17.50
CA ALA A 96 10.97 -16.16 -17.05
C ALA A 96 10.56 -16.90 -15.79
N VAL A 97 10.93 -18.19 -15.70
CA VAL A 97 10.52 -19.06 -14.59
C VAL A 97 11.71 -19.48 -13.73
N GLU A 98 11.42 -20.05 -12.56
CA GLU A 98 12.47 -20.49 -11.63
C GLU A 98 13.40 -21.55 -12.24
N ARG A 99 12.87 -22.43 -13.09
CA ARG A 99 13.67 -23.42 -13.84
C ARG A 99 14.74 -22.75 -14.73
N ASP A 100 14.46 -21.58 -15.29
CA ASP A 100 15.44 -20.86 -16.11
C ASP A 100 16.51 -20.23 -15.23
N ARG A 101 16.12 -19.72 -14.05
CA ARG A 101 17.04 -19.18 -13.04
C ARG A 101 17.98 -20.26 -12.51
N GLU A 102 17.50 -21.48 -12.29
CA GLU A 102 18.34 -22.63 -11.91
C GLU A 102 19.45 -22.90 -12.94
N ARG A 103 19.13 -22.84 -14.24
CA ARG A 103 20.14 -22.99 -15.32
C ARG A 103 21.18 -21.88 -15.28
N VAL A 104 20.78 -20.65 -14.96
CA VAL A 104 21.71 -19.52 -14.79
C VAL A 104 22.61 -19.72 -13.56
N ARG A 105 22.06 -20.23 -12.44
CA ARG A 105 22.86 -20.57 -11.25
C ARG A 105 23.88 -21.67 -11.56
N GLU A 106 23.50 -22.70 -12.31
CA GLU A 106 24.41 -23.76 -12.77
C GLU A 106 25.55 -23.18 -13.62
N ALA A 107 25.22 -22.32 -14.59
CA ALA A 107 26.20 -21.64 -15.43
C ALA A 107 27.15 -20.75 -14.60
N ALA A 108 26.61 -19.99 -13.65
CA ALA A 108 27.39 -19.14 -12.75
C ALA A 108 28.34 -19.96 -11.86
N ALA A 109 27.91 -21.12 -11.36
CA ALA A 109 28.77 -22.02 -10.59
C ALA A 109 29.96 -22.53 -11.41
N LEU A 110 29.74 -22.88 -12.69
CA LEU A 110 30.80 -23.28 -13.61
C LEU A 110 31.78 -22.14 -13.90
N LEU A 111 31.29 -20.91 -14.05
CA LEU A 111 32.12 -19.71 -14.23
C LEU A 111 32.97 -19.41 -13.00
N ALA A 112 32.37 -19.49 -11.81
CA ALA A 112 33.08 -19.30 -10.54
C ALA A 112 34.15 -20.39 -10.33
N ALA A 113 33.83 -21.65 -10.64
CA ALA A 113 34.81 -22.74 -10.58
C ALA A 113 35.96 -22.55 -11.59
N ALA A 114 35.71 -21.86 -12.71
CA ALA A 114 36.72 -21.48 -13.68
C ALA A 114 37.59 -20.28 -13.28
N GLY A 115 37.24 -19.58 -12.19
CA GLY A 115 37.87 -18.33 -11.75
C GLY A 115 37.32 -17.07 -12.43
N ASP A 116 36.29 -17.19 -13.27
CA ASP A 116 35.60 -16.07 -13.92
C ASP A 116 34.51 -15.50 -12.99
N HIS A 117 34.97 -14.97 -11.85
CA HIS A 117 34.12 -14.45 -10.79
C HIS A 117 33.27 -13.25 -11.22
N ARG A 118 33.76 -12.46 -12.19
CA ARG A 118 33.00 -11.34 -12.76
C ARG A 118 31.79 -11.86 -13.51
N ALA A 119 31.96 -12.76 -14.47
CA ALA A 119 30.86 -13.29 -15.26
C ALA A 119 29.87 -14.09 -14.39
N ALA A 120 30.36 -14.80 -13.37
CA ALA A 120 29.51 -15.49 -12.41
C ALA A 120 28.62 -14.53 -11.62
N GLY A 121 29.19 -13.45 -11.07
CA GLY A 121 28.43 -12.44 -10.33
C GLY A 121 27.44 -11.69 -11.21
N ASP A 122 27.84 -11.29 -12.41
CA ASP A 122 26.95 -10.61 -13.38
C ASP A 122 25.75 -11.50 -13.77
N ALA A 123 25.96 -12.81 -13.91
CA ALA A 123 24.89 -13.77 -14.20
C ALA A 123 23.89 -13.91 -13.05
N LEU A 124 24.37 -13.94 -11.80
CA LEU A 124 23.55 -14.05 -10.60
C LEU A 124 22.77 -12.76 -10.34
N GLU A 125 23.38 -11.60 -10.56
CA GLU A 125 22.72 -10.30 -10.49
C GLU A 125 21.56 -10.21 -11.49
N LYS A 126 21.75 -10.72 -12.71
CA LYS A 126 20.74 -10.73 -13.77
C LYS A 126 19.46 -11.50 -13.39
N ILE A 127 19.56 -12.47 -12.51
CA ILE A 127 18.40 -13.24 -12.01
C ILE A 127 17.86 -12.74 -10.66
N GLY A 128 18.44 -11.66 -10.12
CA GLY A 128 18.07 -11.08 -8.83
C GLY A 128 18.66 -11.79 -7.61
N ASP A 129 19.61 -12.73 -7.80
CA ASP A 129 20.27 -13.45 -6.70
C ASP A 129 21.47 -12.64 -6.18
N LEU A 130 21.17 -11.52 -5.52
CA LEU A 130 22.15 -10.51 -5.13
C LEU A 130 23.13 -11.02 -4.07
N THR A 131 22.66 -11.87 -3.15
CA THR A 131 23.53 -12.51 -2.13
C THR A 131 24.57 -13.42 -2.78
N ALA A 132 24.17 -14.27 -3.74
CA ALA A 132 25.11 -15.13 -4.45
C ALA A 132 26.04 -14.31 -5.37
N ALA A 133 25.54 -13.25 -6.00
CA ALA A 133 26.35 -12.34 -6.80
C ALA A 133 27.45 -11.66 -5.97
N ALA A 134 27.10 -11.16 -4.77
CA ALA A 134 28.06 -10.59 -3.82
C ALA A 134 29.15 -11.60 -3.43
N ALA A 135 28.77 -12.84 -3.13
CA ALA A 135 29.74 -13.90 -2.82
C ALA A 135 30.70 -14.16 -4.00
N ALA A 136 30.20 -14.19 -5.24
CA ALA A 136 31.02 -14.34 -6.43
C ALA A 136 32.00 -13.17 -6.62
N PHE A 137 31.54 -11.91 -6.48
CA PHE A 137 32.40 -10.73 -6.59
C PHE A 137 33.46 -10.68 -5.48
N SER A 138 33.10 -11.07 -4.25
CA SER A 138 34.03 -11.18 -3.13
C SER A 138 35.15 -12.19 -3.42
N ALA A 139 34.81 -13.39 -3.91
CA ALA A 139 35.79 -14.41 -4.29
C ALA A 139 36.75 -13.95 -5.41
N GLY A 140 36.28 -13.06 -6.29
CA GLY A 140 37.09 -12.44 -7.35
C GLY A 140 37.86 -11.19 -6.94
N GLY A 141 37.74 -10.71 -5.70
CA GLY A 141 38.34 -9.44 -5.26
C GLY A 141 37.75 -8.20 -5.94
N LEU A 142 36.53 -8.28 -6.47
CA LEU A 142 35.85 -7.21 -7.21
C LEU A 142 35.08 -6.30 -6.25
N VAL A 143 35.81 -5.52 -5.45
CA VAL A 143 35.26 -4.72 -4.33
C VAL A 143 34.11 -3.81 -4.75
N GLU A 144 34.26 -3.02 -5.82
CA GLU A 144 33.21 -2.10 -6.27
C GLU A 144 31.91 -2.82 -6.67
N ARG A 145 32.02 -3.99 -7.31
CA ARG A 145 30.85 -4.79 -7.72
C ARG A 145 30.19 -5.45 -6.52
N LEU A 146 30.98 -5.90 -5.55
CA LEU A 146 30.50 -6.41 -4.27
C LEU A 146 29.67 -5.35 -3.53
N GLU A 147 30.20 -4.14 -3.37
CA GLU A 147 29.49 -3.03 -2.71
C GLU A 147 28.17 -2.70 -3.40
N GLN A 148 28.17 -2.65 -4.73
CA GLN A 148 26.95 -2.42 -5.53
C GLN A 148 25.90 -3.53 -5.34
N ALA A 149 26.32 -4.80 -5.31
CA ALA A 149 25.41 -5.92 -5.11
C ALA A 149 24.78 -5.89 -3.70
N LEU A 150 25.60 -5.66 -2.68
CA LEU A 150 25.12 -5.54 -1.29
C LEU A 150 24.18 -4.35 -1.10
N ALA A 151 24.51 -3.18 -1.64
CA ALA A 151 23.65 -1.99 -1.55
C ALA A 151 22.27 -2.22 -2.21
N ARG A 152 22.21 -2.98 -3.31
CA ARG A 152 20.94 -3.34 -3.93
C ARG A 152 20.15 -4.36 -3.11
N ASP A 153 20.83 -5.33 -2.50
CA ASP A 153 20.20 -6.34 -1.64
C ASP A 153 19.59 -5.71 -0.39
N GLU A 154 20.34 -4.79 0.23
CA GLU A 154 19.88 -3.96 1.34
C GLU A 154 18.68 -3.11 0.92
N ALA A 155 18.74 -2.41 -0.22
CA ALA A 155 17.61 -1.61 -0.71
C ALA A 155 16.36 -2.43 -1.06
N VAL A 156 16.50 -3.70 -1.45
CA VAL A 156 15.36 -4.62 -1.64
C VAL A 156 14.79 -5.02 -0.27
N SER A 157 15.64 -5.41 0.66
CA SER A 157 15.26 -5.82 2.01
C SER A 157 14.58 -4.68 2.79
N ASP A 158 15.12 -3.47 2.68
CA ASP A 158 14.57 -2.26 3.28
C ASP A 158 13.19 -1.92 2.75
N ARG A 159 12.97 -2.05 1.43
CA ARG A 159 11.65 -1.85 0.83
C ARG A 159 10.63 -2.86 1.35
N VAL A 160 10.99 -4.14 1.42
CA VAL A 160 10.11 -5.19 1.95
C VAL A 160 9.79 -4.96 3.43
N ARG A 161 10.78 -4.54 4.22
CA ARG A 161 10.60 -4.19 5.62
C ARG A 161 9.68 -2.97 5.78
N ALA A 162 9.95 -1.90 5.04
CA ALA A 162 9.16 -0.67 5.07
C ALA A 162 7.71 -0.90 4.66
N GLU A 163 7.46 -1.74 3.64
CA GLU A 163 6.11 -2.15 3.23
C GLU A 163 5.37 -2.84 4.39
N ARG A 164 6.00 -3.84 5.01
CA ARG A 164 5.40 -4.61 6.13
C ARG A 164 5.14 -3.75 7.37
N GLU A 165 6.11 -2.92 7.73
CA GLU A 165 6.00 -2.01 8.87
C GLU A 165 4.89 -0.99 8.65
N ALA A 166 4.87 -0.32 7.51
CA ALA A 166 3.83 0.64 7.18
C ALA A 166 2.44 -0.01 7.17
N PHE A 167 2.30 -1.24 6.67
CA PHE A 167 1.01 -1.93 6.70
C PHE A 167 0.56 -2.30 8.12
N ALA A 168 1.48 -2.76 8.98
CA ALA A 168 1.17 -3.05 10.39
C ALA A 168 0.78 -1.79 11.18
N GLU A 169 1.44 -0.66 10.89
CA GLU A 169 1.10 0.64 11.46
C GLU A 169 -0.28 1.12 10.98
N TYR A 170 -0.61 0.95 9.70
CA TYR A 170 -1.95 1.19 9.17
C TYR A 170 -3.03 0.41 9.95
N GLU A 171 -2.86 -0.89 10.15
CA GLU A 171 -3.84 -1.71 10.88
C GLU A 171 -4.01 -1.23 12.33
N THR A 172 -2.90 -0.85 12.95
CA THR A 172 -2.89 -0.32 14.32
C THR A 172 -3.63 1.01 14.40
N HIS A 173 -3.31 1.97 13.53
CA HIS A 173 -3.96 3.28 13.47
C HIS A 173 -5.43 3.17 13.11
N LEU A 174 -5.81 2.23 12.23
CA LEU A 174 -7.21 1.95 11.92
C LEU A 174 -7.95 1.43 13.17
N ARG A 175 -7.35 0.52 13.95
CA ARG A 175 -7.99 -0.02 15.16
C ARG A 175 -8.24 1.05 16.21
N VAL A 176 -7.29 1.95 16.43
CA VAL A 176 -7.40 3.03 17.44
C VAL A 176 -8.07 4.31 16.93
N GLY A 177 -8.64 4.29 15.72
CA GLY A 177 -9.40 5.42 15.17
C GLY A 177 -8.55 6.62 14.74
N ARG A 178 -7.27 6.43 14.38
CA ARG A 178 -6.39 7.47 13.81
C ARG A 178 -6.38 7.36 12.28
N ARG A 179 -7.42 7.85 11.63
CA ARG A 179 -7.66 7.58 10.20
C ARG A 179 -6.70 8.32 9.28
N ASP A 180 -6.28 9.52 9.66
CA ASP A 180 -5.29 10.29 8.91
C ASP A 180 -3.89 9.65 8.96
N ASP A 181 -3.48 9.14 10.12
CA ASP A 181 -2.23 8.39 10.25
C ASP A 181 -2.31 7.06 9.46
N ALA A 182 -3.42 6.33 9.60
CA ALA A 182 -3.68 5.11 8.82
C ALA A 182 -3.62 5.36 7.29
N ARG A 183 -4.11 6.51 6.84
CA ARG A 183 -4.03 6.93 5.43
C ARG A 183 -2.58 7.19 5.01
N ALA A 184 -1.80 7.90 5.83
CA ALA A 184 -0.39 8.17 5.56
C ALA A 184 0.42 6.86 5.49
N ASP A 185 0.10 5.89 6.34
CA ASP A 185 0.75 4.59 6.37
C ASP A 185 0.44 3.73 5.15
N LEU A 186 -0.82 3.74 4.69
CA LEU A 186 -1.17 3.11 3.40
C LEU A 186 -0.45 3.75 2.22
N GLN A 187 -0.26 5.07 2.23
CA GLN A 187 0.53 5.76 1.20
C GLN A 187 2.01 5.33 1.25
N ARG A 188 2.59 5.14 2.45
CA ARG A 188 3.95 4.60 2.61
C ARG A 188 4.06 3.15 2.12
N ALA A 189 3.12 2.29 2.50
CA ALA A 189 3.07 0.90 2.05
C ALA A 189 2.96 0.84 0.51
N LEU A 190 2.08 1.64 -0.09
CA LEU A 190 1.91 1.73 -1.54
C LEU A 190 3.19 2.15 -2.26
N ALA A 191 3.96 3.09 -1.69
CA ALA A 191 5.22 3.55 -2.27
C ALA A 191 6.35 2.50 -2.19
N ALA A 192 6.31 1.61 -1.19
CA ALA A 192 7.29 0.55 -1.00
C ALA A 192 6.92 -0.77 -1.73
N ALA A 193 5.63 -0.96 -2.02
CA ALA A 193 5.07 -2.23 -2.48
C ALA A 193 5.59 -2.68 -3.86
N ALA A 194 5.94 -3.96 -3.96
CA ALA A 194 6.18 -4.61 -5.25
C ALA A 194 4.90 -4.82 -6.06
N SER A 195 3.75 -5.00 -5.37
CA SER A 195 2.42 -5.15 -5.97
C SER A 195 1.43 -4.16 -5.33
N PRO A 196 1.19 -2.98 -5.96
CA PRO A 196 0.46 -1.88 -5.33
C PRO A 196 -1.07 -2.05 -5.28
N GLY A 197 -1.63 -3.06 -5.95
CA GLY A 197 -3.08 -3.16 -6.23
C GLY A 197 -3.96 -3.20 -4.98
N ASP A 198 -3.60 -4.02 -3.98
CA ASP A 198 -4.39 -4.16 -2.76
C ASP A 198 -4.32 -2.92 -1.88
N TYR A 199 -3.13 -2.33 -1.70
CA TYR A 199 -2.96 -1.10 -0.93
C TYR A 199 -3.69 0.08 -1.56
N ARG A 200 -3.69 0.17 -2.90
CA ARG A 200 -4.44 1.22 -3.60
C ARG A 200 -5.95 1.10 -3.34
N ARG A 201 -6.49 -0.12 -3.45
CA ARG A 201 -7.91 -0.39 -3.16
C ARG A 201 -8.27 -0.01 -1.72
N LEU A 202 -7.44 -0.37 -0.74
CA LEU A 202 -7.67 -0.02 0.66
C LEU A 202 -7.60 1.49 0.90
N LEU A 203 -6.66 2.18 0.26
CA LEU A 203 -6.53 3.63 0.34
C LEU A 203 -7.77 4.32 -0.24
N ASP A 204 -8.21 3.92 -1.44
CA ASP A 204 -9.40 4.49 -2.08
C ASP A 204 -10.66 4.25 -1.23
N GLN A 205 -10.78 3.07 -0.61
CA GLN A 205 -11.87 2.75 0.32
C GLN A 205 -11.84 3.64 1.58
N LEU A 206 -10.67 3.83 2.18
CA LEU A 206 -10.51 4.70 3.35
C LEU A 206 -10.83 6.16 2.98
N GLU A 207 -10.29 6.67 1.88
CA GLU A 207 -10.52 8.04 1.41
C GLU A 207 -12.00 8.30 1.10
N ALA A 208 -12.70 7.33 0.51
CA ALA A 208 -14.15 7.43 0.29
C ALA A 208 -14.96 7.42 1.59
N ALA A 209 -14.47 6.76 2.65
CA ALA A 209 -15.15 6.71 3.94
C ALA A 209 -14.92 7.96 4.80
N LEU A 210 -13.84 8.72 4.54
CA LEU A 210 -13.49 9.92 5.31
C LEU A 210 -14.61 10.98 5.27
N LEU A 211 -14.91 11.51 6.45
CA LEU A 211 -15.78 12.66 6.64
C LEU A 211 -14.94 13.93 6.65
N THR A 212 -15.18 14.81 5.68
CA THR A 212 -14.41 16.07 5.50
C THR A 212 -15.29 17.31 5.46
N GLY A 213 -16.62 17.15 5.50
CA GLY A 213 -17.58 18.23 5.32
C GLY A 213 -17.97 18.97 6.59
N GLY A 214 -17.36 18.67 7.75
CA GLY A 214 -17.76 19.29 9.01
C GLY A 214 -19.13 18.83 9.51
N ARG A 215 -19.61 17.67 9.06
CA ARG A 215 -20.90 17.08 9.44
C ARG A 215 -20.71 15.62 9.85
N LEU A 216 -21.33 15.26 10.96
CA LEU A 216 -21.40 13.89 11.48
C LEU A 216 -22.86 13.57 11.78
N GLU A 217 -23.34 12.42 11.31
CA GLU A 217 -24.67 11.92 11.66
C GLU A 217 -24.51 10.57 12.36
N LEU A 218 -25.00 10.52 13.61
CA LEU A 218 -25.02 9.34 14.45
C LEU A 218 -26.43 8.75 14.45
N ARG A 219 -26.55 7.57 13.85
CA ARG A 219 -27.80 6.80 13.80
C ARG A 219 -27.93 5.95 15.05
N ARG A 220 -29.09 6.02 15.68
CA ARG A 220 -29.44 5.30 16.91
C ARG A 220 -30.44 4.20 16.59
N ARG A 221 -30.35 3.05 17.25
CA ARG A 221 -31.33 1.98 17.06
C ARG A 221 -32.70 2.40 17.61
N ALA A 222 -33.70 2.46 16.73
CA ALA A 222 -35.09 2.79 17.06
C ALA A 222 -35.31 4.17 17.74
N LYS A 223 -34.33 5.09 17.63
CA LYS A 223 -34.43 6.48 18.06
C LYS A 223 -34.07 7.40 16.89
N ALA A 224 -34.45 8.67 17.00
CA ALA A 224 -34.07 9.66 16.01
C ALA A 224 -32.56 9.87 15.96
N ALA A 225 -32.05 10.32 14.81
CA ALA A 225 -30.63 10.57 14.62
C ALA A 225 -30.16 11.80 15.40
N VAL A 226 -28.88 11.82 15.74
CA VAL A 226 -28.18 12.98 16.30
C VAL A 226 -27.17 13.46 15.27
N ILE A 227 -27.22 14.74 14.91
CA ILE A 227 -26.34 15.35 13.92
C ILE A 227 -25.43 16.35 14.65
N ALA A 228 -24.13 16.30 14.38
CA ALA A 228 -23.17 17.29 14.84
C ALA A 228 -22.57 18.01 13.63
N CYS A 229 -22.52 19.34 13.67
CA CYS A 229 -22.02 20.16 12.57
C CYS A 229 -21.04 21.24 13.04
N ALA A 230 -19.99 21.45 12.26
CA ALA A 230 -19.05 22.56 12.38
C ALA A 230 -18.80 23.13 10.97
N VAL A 231 -19.83 23.77 10.43
CA VAL A 231 -19.81 24.39 9.10
C VAL A 231 -20.16 25.88 9.22
N PRO A 232 -19.63 26.74 8.35
CA PRO A 232 -19.92 28.19 8.40
C PRO A 232 -21.36 28.53 8.01
N ARG A 233 -22.05 27.61 7.33
CA ARG A 233 -23.42 27.78 6.84
C ARG A 233 -24.15 26.45 6.96
N LEU A 234 -25.14 26.39 7.86
CA LEU A 234 -26.02 25.23 8.03
C LEU A 234 -27.22 25.35 7.11
N VAL A 235 -27.48 24.34 6.29
CA VAL A 235 -28.64 24.25 5.41
C VAL A 235 -29.68 23.34 6.03
N LEU A 236 -30.90 23.84 6.15
CA LEU A 236 -32.07 23.09 6.60
C LEU A 236 -33.01 22.89 5.40
N GLY A 237 -33.40 21.65 5.12
CA GLY A 237 -34.28 21.41 3.99
C GLY A 237 -34.46 19.95 3.64
N ARG A 238 -35.16 19.71 2.53
CA ARG A 238 -35.50 18.36 2.05
C ARG A 238 -34.39 17.71 1.23
N ASP A 239 -33.37 18.46 0.83
CA ASP A 239 -32.22 17.87 0.16
C ASP A 239 -31.52 16.87 1.09
N ALA A 240 -31.08 15.74 0.55
CA ALA A 240 -30.33 14.74 1.31
C ALA A 240 -28.93 15.26 1.70
N LEU A 241 -28.42 16.26 0.99
CA LEU A 241 -27.16 16.93 1.28
C LEU A 241 -27.31 18.11 2.25
N ALA A 242 -28.52 18.40 2.73
CA ALA A 242 -28.72 19.42 3.77
C ALA A 242 -28.08 18.97 5.10
N ASP A 243 -27.61 19.92 5.90
CA ASP A 243 -27.02 19.62 7.20
C ASP A 243 -28.08 19.02 8.14
N LEU A 244 -29.29 19.59 8.12
CA LEU A 244 -30.49 19.00 8.71
C LEU A 244 -31.46 18.57 7.59
N PRO A 245 -31.39 17.30 7.15
CA PRO A 245 -32.31 16.78 6.14
C PRO A 245 -33.70 16.52 6.75
N LEU A 246 -34.74 17.02 6.10
CA LEU A 246 -36.13 16.97 6.55
C LEU A 246 -37.04 16.42 5.44
N ARG A 247 -37.70 15.30 5.69
CA ARG A 247 -38.49 14.53 4.70
C ARG A 247 -39.91 15.06 4.51
N THR A 248 -40.34 16.03 5.29
CA THR A 248 -41.69 16.63 5.20
C THR A 248 -41.90 17.30 3.83
N THR A 249 -43.02 17.01 3.17
CA THR A 249 -43.33 17.44 1.78
C THR A 249 -43.50 18.95 1.61
N GLY A 250 -43.92 19.64 2.68
CA GLY A 250 -44.04 21.10 2.74
C GLY A 250 -42.72 21.86 2.79
N ILE A 251 -41.58 21.16 2.80
CA ILE A 251 -40.24 21.76 2.93
C ILE A 251 -39.53 21.81 1.56
N SER A 252 -38.97 22.97 1.21
CA SER A 252 -38.08 23.16 0.05
C SER A 252 -36.77 22.37 0.17
N ARG A 253 -36.07 22.13 -0.94
CA ARG A 253 -34.77 21.41 -0.95
C ARG A 253 -33.72 22.12 -0.09
N SER A 254 -33.54 23.41 -0.33
CA SER A 254 -32.95 24.36 0.62
C SER A 254 -34.08 25.24 1.11
N HIS A 255 -34.41 25.21 2.40
CA HIS A 255 -35.56 25.93 2.95
C HIS A 255 -35.10 27.13 3.77
N ALA A 256 -34.20 26.89 4.71
CA ALA A 256 -33.65 27.92 5.56
C ALA A 256 -32.16 27.66 5.76
N VAL A 257 -31.46 28.73 6.12
CA VAL A 257 -30.02 28.71 6.35
C VAL A 257 -29.74 29.35 7.69
N ILE A 258 -28.80 28.77 8.43
CA ILE A 258 -28.22 29.39 9.62
C ILE A 258 -26.75 29.70 9.34
N GLU A 259 -26.40 30.97 9.34
CA GLU A 259 -25.02 31.42 9.24
C GLU A 259 -24.35 31.33 10.62
N VAL A 260 -23.13 30.78 10.66
CA VAL A 260 -22.32 30.61 11.86
C VAL A 260 -21.20 31.66 11.84
N GLY A 261 -21.35 32.67 12.69
CA GLY A 261 -20.35 33.70 12.93
C GLY A 261 -19.19 33.24 13.82
N PRO A 262 -18.13 34.05 13.95
CA PRO A 262 -17.01 33.74 14.83
C PRO A 262 -17.45 33.65 16.29
N ALA A 263 -16.82 32.78 17.07
CA ALA A 263 -17.09 32.64 18.51
C ALA A 263 -16.80 33.93 19.29
N ALA A 264 -15.74 34.64 18.91
CA ALA A 264 -15.39 35.94 19.44
C ALA A 264 -15.42 36.96 18.29
N GLY A 265 -16.38 37.89 18.34
CA GLY A 265 -16.51 38.95 17.34
C GLY A 265 -17.74 39.82 17.56
N PRO A 266 -17.79 41.00 16.93
CA PRO A 266 -18.99 41.83 16.94
C PRO A 266 -20.08 41.17 16.09
N GLY A 267 -21.20 40.78 16.70
CA GLY A 267 -22.38 40.25 16.00
C GLY A 267 -22.96 38.98 16.63
N PRO A 268 -24.15 38.56 16.20
CA PRO A 268 -24.76 37.32 16.64
C PRO A 268 -24.01 36.11 16.09
N ARG A 269 -23.80 35.10 16.95
CA ARG A 269 -23.09 33.88 16.56
C ARG A 269 -23.88 33.02 15.56
N PHE A 270 -25.20 32.95 15.70
CA PHE A 270 -26.06 32.19 14.80
C PHE A 270 -27.15 33.09 14.24
N THR A 271 -27.32 33.09 12.92
CA THR A 271 -28.31 33.94 12.25
C THR A 271 -29.14 33.11 11.29
N LEU A 272 -30.45 33.03 11.53
CA LEU A 272 -31.41 32.31 10.70
C LEU A 272 -31.93 33.21 9.57
N ARG A 273 -32.01 32.66 8.36
CA ARG A 273 -32.68 33.28 7.21
C ARG A 273 -33.49 32.26 6.40
N ASP A 274 -34.54 32.73 5.76
CA ASP A 274 -35.22 31.97 4.70
C ASP A 274 -34.33 31.92 3.44
N ASP A 275 -34.28 30.77 2.76
CA ASP A 275 -33.44 30.54 1.57
C ASP A 275 -34.28 30.46 0.29
N GLY A 276 -35.32 31.28 0.17
CA GLY A 276 -36.25 31.28 -0.96
C GLY A 276 -37.22 30.11 -0.91
N SER A 277 -37.69 29.77 0.29
CA SER A 277 -38.61 28.65 0.50
C SER A 277 -39.98 28.93 -0.14
N ARG A 278 -40.68 27.87 -0.57
CA ARG A 278 -42.01 28.02 -1.18
C ARG A 278 -43.11 28.38 -0.17
N ASN A 279 -42.97 27.88 1.06
CA ASN A 279 -43.98 27.97 2.11
C ASN A 279 -43.56 28.90 3.26
N GLY A 280 -42.41 29.57 3.14
CA GLY A 280 -41.88 30.50 4.11
C GLY A 280 -41.27 29.84 5.35
N THR A 281 -40.35 30.57 5.97
CA THR A 281 -39.84 30.33 7.33
C THR A 281 -40.56 31.27 8.30
N THR A 282 -40.97 30.76 9.46
CA THR A 282 -41.60 31.57 10.51
C THR A 282 -40.80 31.53 11.81
N LEU A 283 -40.82 32.60 12.60
CA LEU A 283 -40.23 32.63 13.94
C LEU A 283 -41.30 33.07 14.93
N ALA A 284 -41.56 32.28 15.96
CA ALA A 284 -42.67 32.50 16.89
C ALA A 284 -44.04 32.68 16.19
N GLY A 285 -44.24 31.99 15.05
CA GLY A 285 -45.48 32.06 14.25
C GLY A 285 -45.57 33.25 13.30
N LEU A 286 -44.58 34.15 13.26
CA LEU A 286 -44.54 35.28 12.34
C LEU A 286 -43.62 34.98 11.15
N PRO A 287 -43.99 35.35 9.91
CA PRO A 287 -43.11 35.21 8.75
C PRO A 287 -41.77 35.93 8.98
N LEU A 288 -40.67 35.24 8.68
CA LEU A 288 -39.33 35.78 8.82
C LEU A 288 -39.06 36.77 7.68
N ALA A 289 -38.68 38.01 8.01
CA ALA A 289 -38.24 39.01 7.05
C ALA A 289 -36.74 39.26 7.22
N GLY A 290 -35.93 38.80 6.26
CA GLY A 290 -34.47 38.96 6.30
C GLY A 290 -33.78 37.93 7.19
N ALA A 291 -32.76 38.38 7.94
CA ALA A 291 -31.91 37.56 8.78
C ALA A 291 -32.17 37.90 10.26
N VAL A 292 -32.38 36.87 11.09
CA VAL A 292 -32.73 37.03 12.51
C VAL A 292 -31.74 36.27 13.39
N PRO A 293 -31.16 36.91 14.43
CA PRO A 293 -30.25 36.24 15.33
C PRO A 293 -30.97 35.20 16.19
N LEU A 294 -30.37 34.02 16.33
CA LEU A 294 -30.82 32.97 17.26
C LEU A 294 -30.07 33.16 18.59
N VAL A 295 -30.77 33.67 19.60
CA VAL A 295 -30.22 33.94 20.94
C VAL A 295 -31.11 33.31 22.00
N GLY A 296 -30.51 32.68 23.02
CA GLY A 296 -31.25 32.05 24.09
C GLY A 296 -32.03 30.84 23.58
N ALA A 297 -33.35 30.83 23.72
CA ALA A 297 -34.18 29.72 23.25
C ALA A 297 -35.43 30.22 22.53
N GLY A 298 -35.94 29.40 21.61
CA GLY A 298 -37.18 29.69 20.89
C GLY A 298 -37.57 28.60 19.90
N THR A 299 -38.53 28.91 19.03
CA THR A 299 -39.03 27.97 18.01
C THR A 299 -39.23 28.71 16.68
N PHE A 300 -38.78 28.09 15.60
CA PHE A 300 -39.10 28.51 14.24
C PHE A 300 -39.82 27.39 13.47
N GLY A 301 -40.62 27.78 12.48
CA GLY A 301 -41.34 26.88 11.58
C GLY A 301 -40.74 26.88 10.19
N LEU A 302 -40.69 25.71 9.56
CA LEU A 302 -40.30 25.52 8.16
C LEU A 302 -41.52 25.03 7.38
N GLY A 303 -42.16 25.92 6.63
CA GLY A 303 -43.50 25.70 6.10
C GLY A 303 -44.54 25.50 7.21
N GLU A 304 -45.61 24.75 6.91
CA GLU A 304 -46.78 24.63 7.79
C GLU A 304 -46.62 23.54 8.89
N ASP A 305 -45.93 22.45 8.56
CA ASP A 305 -45.98 21.21 9.35
C ASP A 305 -44.69 20.87 10.11
N CYS A 306 -43.61 21.64 9.92
CA CYS A 306 -42.32 21.37 10.56
C CYS A 306 -41.97 22.49 11.52
N ARG A 307 -41.76 22.12 12.80
CA ARG A 307 -41.34 23.02 13.87
C ARG A 307 -39.99 22.56 14.40
N VAL A 308 -39.13 23.53 14.65
CA VAL A 308 -37.79 23.31 15.16
C VAL A 308 -37.58 24.22 16.36
N ASP A 309 -37.37 23.61 17.51
CA ASP A 309 -36.95 24.33 18.71
C ASP A 309 -35.45 24.56 18.64
N PHE A 310 -35.00 25.74 19.05
CA PHE A 310 -33.59 26.07 19.14
C PHE A 310 -33.21 26.50 20.54
N VAL A 311 -31.97 26.19 20.92
CA VAL A 311 -31.28 26.73 22.09
C VAL A 311 -29.87 27.13 21.67
N ALA A 312 -29.48 28.36 21.92
CA ALA A 312 -28.15 28.92 21.71
C ALA A 312 -27.59 29.36 23.08
N ASP A 313 -26.76 28.52 23.69
CA ASP A 313 -26.23 28.69 25.04
C ASP A 313 -24.75 28.28 25.16
N GLY A 314 -24.13 28.56 26.31
CA GLY A 314 -22.74 28.20 26.59
C GLY A 314 -21.70 29.22 26.13
N GLU A 315 -20.44 28.93 26.45
CA GLU A 315 -19.26 29.72 26.10
C GLU A 315 -18.12 28.78 25.62
N PRO A 316 -17.77 28.80 24.31
CA PRO A 316 -18.39 29.60 23.25
C PRO A 316 -19.81 29.08 22.92
N THR A 317 -20.73 29.94 22.44
CA THR A 317 -22.16 29.61 22.32
C THR A 317 -22.44 28.49 21.31
N ILE A 318 -23.04 27.38 21.72
CA ILE A 318 -23.38 26.24 20.86
C ILE A 318 -24.86 26.31 20.49
N LEU A 319 -25.20 26.00 19.24
CA LEU A 319 -26.58 25.92 18.77
C LEU A 319 -27.07 24.49 18.83
N ARG A 320 -28.20 24.26 19.50
CA ARG A 320 -28.95 23.01 19.47
C ARG A 320 -30.28 23.23 18.79
N LEU A 321 -30.60 22.41 17.80
CA LEU A 321 -31.89 22.35 17.13
C LEU A 321 -32.58 21.02 17.43
N THR A 322 -33.87 21.05 17.75
CA THR A 322 -34.69 19.85 17.99
C THR A 322 -35.91 19.91 17.10
N VAL A 323 -36.07 18.93 16.20
CA VAL A 323 -37.24 18.83 15.34
C VAL A 323 -38.43 18.34 16.18
N THR A 324 -39.42 19.20 16.40
CA THR A 324 -40.59 18.88 17.24
C THR A 324 -41.85 18.53 16.43
N GLY A 325 -41.87 18.86 15.13
CA GLY A 325 -42.97 18.55 14.21
C GLY A 325 -42.51 17.95 12.88
N GLY A 326 -43.39 17.18 12.24
CA GLY A 326 -43.13 16.53 10.95
C GLY A 326 -42.60 15.10 11.06
N LEU A 327 -42.15 14.54 9.93
CA LEU A 327 -41.71 13.14 9.81
C LEU A 327 -40.40 12.84 10.55
N ASP A 328 -39.56 13.85 10.76
CA ASP A 328 -38.25 13.73 11.39
C ASP A 328 -38.25 14.17 12.85
N ARG A 329 -39.43 14.17 13.48
CA ARG A 329 -39.61 14.53 14.89
C ARG A 329 -38.67 13.72 15.79
N GLY A 330 -37.98 14.43 16.67
CA GLY A 330 -37.00 13.90 17.60
C GLY A 330 -35.56 14.00 17.11
N THR A 331 -35.32 14.32 15.83
CA THR A 331 -33.95 14.57 15.33
C THR A 331 -33.37 15.78 16.04
N VAL A 332 -32.13 15.65 16.51
CA VAL A 332 -31.40 16.73 17.18
C VAL A 332 -30.15 17.07 16.37
N LEU A 333 -29.92 18.36 16.13
CA LEU A 333 -28.69 18.86 15.54
C LEU A 333 -27.97 19.74 16.56
N VAL A 334 -26.66 19.53 16.74
CA VAL A 334 -25.78 20.34 17.57
C VAL A 334 -24.74 20.98 16.67
N ALA A 335 -24.56 22.30 16.74
CA ALA A 335 -23.66 23.05 15.88
C ALA A 335 -22.79 24.06 16.62
N GLY A 336 -21.55 24.17 16.18
CA GLY A 336 -20.57 25.16 16.65
C GLY A 336 -19.53 25.46 15.58
N GLY A 337 -18.38 26.01 16.01
CA GLY A 337 -17.25 26.30 15.13
C GLY A 337 -16.30 25.10 14.98
N ASP A 338 -15.45 25.12 13.95
CA ASP A 338 -14.34 24.17 13.85
C ASP A 338 -13.39 24.35 15.04
N GLY A 339 -12.90 23.24 15.60
CA GLY A 339 -12.07 23.21 16.80
C GLY A 339 -12.84 23.27 18.13
N GLU A 340 -14.15 23.51 18.12
CA GLU A 340 -14.94 23.62 19.34
C GLU A 340 -15.51 22.29 19.81
N LEU A 341 -15.68 22.17 21.12
CA LEU A 341 -16.24 20.99 21.77
C LEU A 341 -17.77 21.02 21.74
N LEU A 342 -18.36 20.09 21.00
CA LEU A 342 -19.81 19.91 20.91
C LEU A 342 -20.24 18.77 21.85
N SER A 343 -20.77 19.11 23.03
CA SER A 343 -21.41 18.10 23.90
C SER A 343 -22.73 17.61 23.27
N LEU A 344 -22.92 16.30 23.24
CA LEU A 344 -24.14 15.65 22.75
C LEU A 344 -25.06 15.23 23.91
N ASP A 345 -24.75 15.60 25.15
CA ASP A 345 -25.49 15.19 26.35
C ASP A 345 -26.95 15.62 26.25
N ALA A 346 -27.19 16.86 25.79
CA ALA A 346 -28.53 17.40 25.58
C ALA A 346 -29.30 16.71 24.43
N ALA A 347 -28.61 16.00 23.55
CA ALA A 347 -29.19 15.12 22.53
C ALA A 347 -29.40 13.68 23.04
N GLY A 348 -29.11 13.43 24.32
CA GLY A 348 -29.25 12.15 24.99
C GLY A 348 -28.15 11.15 24.61
N LEU A 349 -26.93 11.64 24.35
CA LEU A 349 -25.72 10.83 24.18
C LEU A 349 -24.62 11.42 25.07
N ALA A 350 -24.08 10.63 26.00
CA ALA A 350 -23.11 11.10 27.01
C ALA A 350 -21.69 11.36 26.43
N CYS A 351 -21.58 11.75 25.17
CA CYS A 351 -20.31 11.90 24.46
C CYS A 351 -20.20 13.30 23.84
N ASP A 352 -19.03 13.59 23.29
CA ASP A 352 -18.76 14.87 22.67
C ASP A 352 -18.01 14.70 21.35
N VAL A 353 -18.09 15.72 20.49
CA VAL A 353 -17.45 15.74 19.18
C VAL A 353 -16.72 17.05 19.01
N VAL A 354 -15.50 16.99 18.48
CA VAL A 354 -14.76 18.16 17.98
C VAL A 354 -14.53 17.94 16.50
N PHE A 355 -14.68 18.99 15.71
CA PHE A 355 -14.24 18.97 14.31
C PHE A 355 -12.86 19.62 14.19
N ALA A 356 -11.98 19.04 13.39
CA ALA A 356 -10.73 19.68 13.02
C ALA A 356 -10.59 19.59 11.50
N SER A 357 -10.60 20.76 10.84
CA SER A 357 -10.60 20.82 9.37
C SER A 357 -11.74 19.98 8.76
N GLY A 358 -12.93 20.05 9.36
CA GLY A 358 -14.13 19.34 8.91
C GLY A 358 -14.16 17.84 9.23
N ARG A 359 -13.16 17.30 9.93
CA ARG A 359 -13.10 15.88 10.34
C ARG A 359 -13.61 15.71 11.77
N PRO A 360 -14.57 14.79 12.02
CA PRO A 360 -15.12 14.57 13.35
C PRO A 360 -14.23 13.69 14.22
N TYR A 361 -13.95 14.16 15.43
CA TYR A 361 -13.24 13.44 16.49
C TYR A 361 -14.15 13.26 17.70
N LEU A 362 -14.59 12.03 17.93
CA LEU A 362 -15.46 11.68 19.06
C LEU A 362 -14.63 11.43 20.32
N GLY A 363 -15.01 12.08 21.41
CA GLY A 363 -14.52 11.81 22.76
C GLY A 363 -15.59 11.13 23.60
N ARG A 364 -15.16 10.42 24.65
CA ARG A 364 -16.08 9.75 25.57
C ARG A 364 -16.96 10.70 26.41
N GLY A 365 -16.66 12.01 26.43
CA GLY A 365 -17.42 12.98 27.22
C GLY A 365 -17.63 12.57 28.66
N GLN A 366 -18.90 12.57 29.08
CA GLN A 366 -19.36 12.17 30.41
C GLN A 366 -19.82 10.70 30.48
N ALA A 367 -19.63 9.92 29.41
CA ALA A 367 -20.07 8.53 29.35
C ALA A 367 -19.36 7.69 30.42
N GLY A 368 -20.14 6.86 31.11
CA GLY A 368 -19.60 5.87 32.05
C GLY A 368 -18.86 4.76 31.31
N ALA A 369 -19.33 4.38 30.12
CA ALA A 369 -18.69 3.44 29.23
C ALA A 369 -18.81 3.91 27.77
N ALA A 370 -17.71 3.82 27.03
CA ALA A 370 -17.69 4.07 25.60
C ALA A 370 -16.82 3.02 24.92
N GLU A 371 -17.25 2.51 23.77
CA GLU A 371 -16.51 1.53 22.97
C GLU A 371 -16.46 1.96 21.51
N PHE A 372 -15.34 1.66 20.88
CA PHE A 372 -15.09 1.87 19.45
C PHE A 372 -14.49 0.60 18.86
N GLY A 373 -15.11 0.06 17.81
CA GLY A 373 -14.64 -1.21 17.22
C GLY A 373 -14.67 -2.41 18.16
N GLY A 374 -15.45 -2.36 19.24
CA GLY A 374 -15.53 -3.40 20.29
C GLY A 374 -14.44 -3.29 21.36
N GLU A 375 -13.62 -2.24 21.35
CA GLU A 375 -12.63 -1.95 22.40
C GLU A 375 -13.04 -0.73 23.23
N PRO A 376 -12.73 -0.70 24.54
CA PRO A 376 -13.01 0.46 25.39
C PRO A 376 -12.31 1.74 24.90
N LEU A 377 -13.08 2.81 24.75
CA LEU A 377 -12.59 4.14 24.44
C LEU A 377 -12.07 4.81 25.73
N GLY A 378 -10.76 5.02 25.79
CA GLY A 378 -10.09 5.71 26.90
C GLY A 378 -10.33 7.24 26.91
N ALA A 379 -9.39 7.98 27.50
CA ALA A 379 -9.45 9.45 27.57
C ALA A 379 -9.15 10.17 26.24
N GLY A 380 -8.72 9.42 25.21
CA GLY A 380 -8.44 9.96 23.88
C GLY A 380 -9.71 10.22 23.06
N ARG A 381 -9.50 10.74 21.84
CA ARG A 381 -10.54 10.89 20.82
C ARG A 381 -10.25 10.00 19.62
N VAL A 382 -11.31 9.52 18.97
CA VAL A 382 -11.22 8.74 17.73
C VAL A 382 -11.79 9.53 16.56
N GLN A 383 -11.09 9.50 15.44
CA GLN A 383 -11.56 10.08 14.19
C GLN A 383 -12.58 9.15 13.55
N LEU A 384 -13.78 9.65 13.33
CA LEU A 384 -14.89 8.87 12.79
C LEU A 384 -14.94 8.92 11.26
N ILE A 385 -15.30 7.80 10.67
CA ILE A 385 -15.59 7.65 9.23
C ILE A 385 -16.96 7.01 9.02
N ARG A 386 -17.46 7.08 7.79
CA ARG A 386 -18.71 6.41 7.39
C ARG A 386 -18.68 4.92 7.75
N GLY A 387 -19.77 4.44 8.35
CA GLY A 387 -19.92 3.03 8.73
C GLY A 387 -19.23 2.63 10.04
N ASP A 388 -18.53 3.55 10.72
CA ASP A 388 -18.00 3.27 12.05
C ASP A 388 -19.12 2.95 13.04
N ARG A 389 -18.83 2.01 13.96
CA ARG A 389 -19.75 1.54 14.98
C ARG A 389 -19.19 1.82 16.37
N LEU A 390 -20.04 2.38 17.21
CA LEU A 390 -19.72 2.80 18.57
C LEU A 390 -20.77 2.24 19.53
N VAL A 391 -20.40 2.12 20.80
CA VAL A 391 -21.35 1.89 21.88
C VAL A 391 -21.09 2.92 22.97
N ILE A 392 -22.08 3.74 23.31
CA ILE A 392 -21.98 4.77 24.36
C ILE A 392 -23.02 4.45 25.42
N ASP A 393 -22.58 4.17 26.66
CA ASP A 393 -23.43 3.74 27.79
C ASP A 393 -24.42 2.62 27.42
N GLY A 394 -23.94 1.63 26.65
CA GLY A 394 -24.72 0.49 26.19
C GLY A 394 -25.63 0.79 24.98
N GLU A 395 -25.63 2.02 24.47
CA GLU A 395 -26.39 2.40 23.28
C GLU A 395 -25.55 2.26 22.01
N PRO A 396 -25.96 1.38 21.05
CA PRO A 396 -25.23 1.22 19.79
C PRO A 396 -25.52 2.39 18.85
N LEU A 397 -24.44 2.96 18.29
CA LEU A 397 -24.46 4.05 17.33
C LEU A 397 -23.73 3.62 16.05
N GLU A 398 -24.21 4.12 14.91
CA GLU A 398 -23.57 3.95 13.61
C GLU A 398 -23.39 5.31 12.95
N VAL A 399 -22.20 5.56 12.41
CA VAL A 399 -21.93 6.75 11.59
C VAL A 399 -22.59 6.55 10.24
N ALA A 400 -23.47 7.48 9.86
CA ALA A 400 -24.22 7.40 8.60
C ALA A 400 -23.30 7.22 7.38
N PRO A 401 -23.72 6.44 6.37
CA PRO A 401 -22.93 6.17 5.17
C PRO A 401 -22.78 7.37 4.24
#